data_AF-Q8LLM3-F1
#
_entry.id   AF-Q8LLM3-F1
#
_cell.length_a   1.000
_cell.length_b   1.000
_cell.length_c   1.000
_cell.angle_alpha   90.00
_cell.angle_beta   90.00
_cell.angle_gamma   90.00
#
_symmetry.space_group_name_H-M   'P 1'
#
loop_
_entity.id
_entity.type
_entity.pdbx_description
1 polymer ?
#
loop_
_entity_poly.entity_id
_entity_poly.type
_entity_poly.pdbx_seq_one_letter_code
_entity_poly.pdbx_strand_id
1 'polypeptide(L)'
;MKTAATFNIKNNCPYTVWPAATPIGGGRQLKTGETWTLDVPANTPSGRVWGRTGCNFNGNSSCQTADCGGALSCTLSGQPPLTLAEFTIGNGTQDFYDISVIDGFNVPLSFSCSNGPNLVWQADKCPDAYLFPTDDTKNHACNGNNNTQVTFCP
;
A
#
# COMPACT_ATOMS: atom_id res chain seq x y z
N MET A 1 -4.60 -18.82 10.58
CA MET A 1 -5.42 -18.22 9.50
C MET A 1 -4.79 -18.67 8.18
N LYS A 2 -5.58 -19.01 7.16
CA LYS A 2 -5.04 -19.46 5.86
C LYS A 2 -4.64 -18.23 5.03
N THR A 3 -3.36 -18.11 4.71
CA THR A 3 -2.84 -17.09 3.77
C THR A 3 -3.48 -17.30 2.40
N ALA A 4 -4.01 -16.23 1.81
CA ALA A 4 -4.62 -16.24 0.48
C ALA A 4 -3.94 -15.28 -0.50
N ALA A 5 -3.14 -14.34 -0.03
CA ALA A 5 -2.26 -13.56 -0.88
C ALA A 5 -0.98 -13.24 -0.12
N THR A 6 0.15 -13.22 -0.83
CA THR A 6 1.44 -12.81 -0.26
C THR A 6 1.86 -11.52 -0.94
N PHE A 7 1.97 -10.46 -0.15
CA PHE A 7 2.36 -9.13 -0.59
C PHE A 7 3.86 -8.94 -0.38
N ASN A 8 4.58 -8.66 -1.45
CA ASN A 8 5.96 -8.23 -1.40
C ASN A 8 5.99 -6.71 -1.53
N ILE A 9 6.26 -6.03 -0.41
CA ILE A 9 6.29 -4.58 -0.30
C ILE A 9 7.75 -4.15 -0.35
N LYS A 10 8.19 -3.56 -1.46
CA LYS A 10 9.58 -3.22 -1.71
C LYS A 10 9.81 -1.72 -1.66
N ASN A 11 10.92 -1.31 -1.07
CA ASN A 11 11.39 0.07 -1.15
C ASN A 11 12.50 0.20 -2.21
N ASN A 12 12.21 0.78 -3.36
CA ASN A 12 13.22 1.19 -4.35
C ASN A 12 13.62 2.66 -4.21
N CYS A 13 13.02 3.41 -3.28
CA CYS A 13 13.33 4.82 -3.11
C CYS A 13 14.78 5.02 -2.68
N PRO A 14 15.42 6.14 -3.06
CA PRO A 14 16.77 6.49 -2.62
C PRO A 14 16.82 6.91 -1.13
N TYR A 15 15.73 6.73 -0.39
CA TYR A 15 15.58 7.06 1.02
C TYR A 15 14.80 5.96 1.76
N THR A 16 14.90 5.95 3.09
CA THR A 16 14.12 5.04 3.94
C THR A 16 12.64 5.40 3.89
N VAL A 17 11.80 4.39 3.77
CA VAL A 17 10.34 4.52 3.94
C VAL A 17 9.89 3.62 5.09
N TRP A 18 8.80 4.00 5.74
CA TRP A 18 8.17 3.17 6.77
C TRP A 18 6.81 2.72 6.26
N PRO A 19 6.73 1.64 5.45
CA PRO A 19 5.46 1.15 5.00
C PRO A 19 4.55 0.82 6.17
N ALA A 20 3.27 1.07 5.95
CA ALA A 20 2.20 0.68 6.85
C ALA A 20 1.14 -0.08 6.05
N ALA A 21 0.48 -1.00 6.74
CA ALA A 21 -0.56 -1.83 6.16
C ALA A 21 -1.67 -2.09 7.19
N THR A 22 -2.91 -1.93 6.75
CA THR A 22 -4.11 -2.19 7.55
C THR A 22 -5.12 -2.99 6.73
N PRO A 23 -5.95 -3.85 7.33
CA PRO A 23 -5.99 -4.18 8.76
C PRO A 23 -4.87 -5.17 9.19
N ILE A 24 -4.04 -5.63 8.27
CA ILE A 24 -3.01 -6.66 8.50
C ILE A 24 -1.61 -6.08 8.33
N GLY A 25 -0.69 -6.46 9.22
CA GLY A 25 0.74 -6.14 9.11
C GLY A 25 1.20 -4.95 9.96
N GLY A 26 0.39 -3.90 10.06
CA GLY A 26 0.69 -2.73 10.87
C GLY A 26 1.69 -1.80 10.22
N GLY A 27 2.99 -2.01 10.46
CA GLY A 27 4.03 -1.21 9.82
C GLY A 27 5.43 -1.51 10.31
N ARG A 28 6.42 -1.17 9.48
CA ARG A 28 7.85 -1.37 9.78
C ARG A 28 8.72 -0.42 8.97
N GLN A 29 10.00 -0.35 9.30
CA GLN A 29 11.00 0.35 8.50
C GLN A 29 11.47 -0.51 7.33
N LEU A 30 11.64 0.09 6.15
CA LEU A 30 12.38 -0.45 5.01
C LEU A 30 13.41 0.56 4.50
N LYS A 31 14.69 0.19 4.58
CA LYS A 31 15.77 0.90 3.90
C LYS A 31 15.69 0.67 2.39
N THR A 32 16.46 1.45 1.63
CA THR A 32 16.57 1.28 0.17
C THR A 32 16.95 -0.15 -0.19
N GLY A 33 16.21 -0.74 -1.11
CA GLY A 33 16.37 -2.11 -1.60
C GLY A 33 15.72 -3.19 -0.73
N GLU A 34 15.29 -2.88 0.50
CA GLU A 34 14.65 -3.86 1.38
C GLU A 34 13.23 -4.19 0.94
N THR A 35 12.80 -5.42 1.26
CA THR A 35 11.46 -5.93 0.98
C THR A 35 10.84 -6.48 2.25
N TRP A 36 9.55 -6.17 2.44
CA TRP A 36 8.69 -6.76 3.46
C TRP A 36 7.70 -7.71 2.80
N THR A 37 7.78 -8.99 3.16
CA THR A 37 6.76 -9.97 2.81
C THR A 37 5.66 -9.98 3.87
N LEU A 38 4.42 -9.80 3.44
CA LEU A 38 3.23 -9.76 4.27
C LEU A 38 2.21 -10.79 3.76
N ASP A 39 1.82 -11.72 4.63
CA ASP A 39 0.77 -12.69 4.34
C ASP A 39 -0.59 -12.12 4.71
N VAL A 40 -1.48 -12.06 3.72
CA VAL A 40 -2.83 -11.50 3.86
C VAL A 40 -3.85 -12.65 3.84
N PRO A 41 -4.73 -12.75 4.86
CA PRO A 41 -5.77 -13.77 4.91
C PRO A 41 -6.82 -13.61 3.80
N ALA A 42 -7.46 -14.73 3.44
CA ALA A 42 -8.69 -14.70 2.63
C ALA A 42 -9.77 -13.84 3.29
N ASN A 43 -10.64 -13.27 2.46
CA ASN A 43 -11.77 -12.41 2.88
C ASN A 43 -11.32 -11.17 3.64
N THR A 44 -10.17 -10.58 3.28
CA THR A 44 -9.73 -9.31 3.87
C THR A 44 -10.38 -8.15 3.10
N PRO A 45 -11.31 -7.39 3.71
CA PRO A 45 -11.92 -6.24 3.07
C PRO A 45 -11.08 -4.98 3.29
N SER A 46 -11.16 -4.03 2.35
CA SER A 46 -10.68 -2.65 2.53
C SER A 46 -9.23 -2.56 3.05
N GLY A 47 -8.38 -3.43 2.53
CA GLY A 47 -6.96 -3.46 2.85
C GLY A 47 -6.22 -2.30 2.20
N ARG A 48 -5.18 -1.81 2.86
CA ARG A 48 -4.39 -0.66 2.40
C ARG A 48 -2.91 -0.88 2.67
N VAL A 49 -2.05 -0.44 1.76
CA VAL A 49 -0.61 -0.24 1.97
C VAL A 49 -0.24 1.18 1.57
N TRP A 50 0.58 1.86 2.38
CA TRP A 50 1.11 3.18 2.04
C TRP A 50 2.52 3.39 2.59
N GLY A 51 3.23 4.35 2.00
CA GLY A 51 4.58 4.73 2.42
C GLY A 51 4.57 5.94 3.35
N ARG A 52 5.21 5.84 4.52
CA ARG A 52 5.46 6.97 5.41
C ARG A 52 6.90 7.47 5.27
N THR A 53 7.11 8.78 5.38
CA THR A 53 8.42 9.42 5.20
C THR A 53 8.81 10.30 6.38
N GLY A 54 10.12 10.48 6.59
CA GLY A 54 10.65 11.35 7.64
C GLY A 54 10.29 10.90 9.06
N CYS A 55 10.15 9.60 9.29
CA CYS A 55 9.72 9.08 10.59
C CYS A 55 10.85 9.05 11.62
N ASN A 56 10.52 9.34 12.86
CA ASN A 56 11.38 9.14 14.01
C ASN A 56 10.61 8.45 15.13
N PHE A 57 11.04 7.24 15.53
CA PHE A 57 10.42 6.45 16.61
C PHE A 57 11.31 6.32 17.86
N ASN A 58 12.45 7.03 17.91
CA ASN A 58 13.37 7.04 19.04
C ASN A 58 13.21 8.31 19.91
N GLY A 59 12.04 8.94 19.88
CA GLY A 59 11.77 10.23 20.53
C GLY A 59 10.30 10.62 20.38
N ASN A 60 10.00 11.78 19.79
CA ASN A 60 8.64 12.15 19.40
C ASN A 60 8.18 11.28 18.22
N SER A 61 7.65 10.09 18.54
CA SER A 61 7.13 9.11 17.59
C SER A 61 6.16 9.74 16.59
N SER A 62 6.63 10.00 15.39
CA SER A 62 5.88 10.70 14.33
C SER A 62 6.54 10.49 12.97
N CYS A 63 5.76 10.72 11.90
CA CYS A 63 6.22 10.81 10.52
C CYS A 63 5.85 12.18 9.92
N GLN A 64 6.65 12.66 8.96
CA GLN A 64 6.39 13.92 8.27
C GLN A 64 5.19 13.83 7.30
N THR A 65 4.99 12.66 6.69
CA THR A 65 3.82 12.38 5.84
C THR A 65 3.22 11.03 6.20
N ALA A 66 1.91 10.90 5.99
CA ALA A 66 1.16 9.65 6.13
C ALA A 66 1.25 8.99 7.51
N ASP A 67 1.52 9.78 8.56
CA ASP A 67 1.58 9.30 9.94
C ASP A 67 0.25 8.68 10.39
N CYS A 68 0.31 7.65 11.24
CA CYS A 68 -0.88 6.92 11.72
C CYS A 68 -1.08 7.10 13.22
N GLY A 69 -0.85 8.31 13.73
CA GLY A 69 -0.98 8.64 15.16
C GLY A 69 0.28 8.32 15.96
N GLY A 70 1.46 8.48 15.34
CA GLY A 70 2.77 8.24 15.94
C GLY A 70 3.14 6.77 16.12
N ALA A 71 2.30 5.83 15.69
CA ALA A 71 2.58 4.40 15.86
C ALA A 71 3.52 3.88 14.76
N LEU A 72 4.54 3.08 15.12
CA LEU A 72 5.31 2.34 14.12
C LEU A 72 4.44 1.26 13.44
N SER A 73 3.68 0.51 14.25
CA SER A 73 2.73 -0.49 13.78
C SER A 73 1.33 0.11 13.75
N CYS A 74 0.87 0.51 12.57
CA CYS A 74 -0.39 1.25 12.42
C CYS A 74 -1.62 0.37 12.69
N THR A 75 -2.58 0.92 13.43
CA THR A 75 -3.95 0.39 13.54
C THR A 75 -4.99 1.34 12.94
N LEU A 76 -4.57 2.58 12.64
CA LEU A 76 -5.33 3.62 11.97
C LEU A 76 -4.75 3.86 10.56
N SER A 77 -5.57 4.42 9.68
CA SER A 77 -5.10 4.91 8.38
C SER A 77 -4.17 6.12 8.55
N GLY A 78 -3.32 6.36 7.56
CA GLY A 78 -2.38 7.48 7.58
C GLY A 78 -3.06 8.83 7.33
N GLN A 79 -2.46 9.91 7.82
CA GLN A 79 -2.92 11.28 7.60
C GLN A 79 -2.46 11.81 6.21
N PRO A 80 -3.31 12.53 5.45
CA PRO A 80 -2.92 13.17 4.19
C PRO A 80 -1.65 14.03 4.30
N PRO A 81 -0.79 14.10 3.26
CA PRO A 81 -0.92 13.43 1.96
C PRO A 81 -0.41 11.98 2.00
N LEU A 82 -1.10 11.06 1.31
CA LEU A 82 -0.66 9.67 1.16
C LEU A 82 -1.15 9.01 -0.13
N THR A 83 -0.21 8.41 -0.87
CA THR A 83 -0.51 7.50 -1.98
C THR A 83 -0.89 6.12 -1.41
N LEU A 84 -2.08 5.60 -1.73
CA LEU A 84 -2.60 4.33 -1.21
C LEU A 84 -2.59 3.23 -2.27
N ALA A 85 -2.01 2.06 -1.98
CA ALA A 85 -2.39 0.82 -2.65
C ALA A 85 -3.56 0.20 -1.88
N GLU A 86 -4.76 0.20 -2.47
CA GLU A 86 -5.97 -0.35 -1.85
C GLU A 86 -6.28 -1.73 -2.43
N PHE A 87 -6.73 -2.66 -1.60
CA PHE A 87 -7.01 -4.03 -2.02
C PHE A 87 -8.17 -4.68 -1.26
N THR A 88 -8.81 -5.64 -1.90
CA THR A 88 -9.76 -6.56 -1.28
C THR A 88 -9.38 -7.98 -1.67
N ILE A 89 -9.11 -8.83 -0.68
CA ILE A 89 -8.75 -10.24 -0.89
C ILE A 89 -9.99 -11.11 -0.75
N GLY A 90 -10.33 -11.83 -1.80
CA GLY A 90 -11.47 -12.73 -1.82
C GLY A 90 -11.20 -14.05 -1.09
N ASN A 91 -12.02 -15.06 -1.37
CA ASN A 91 -11.89 -16.42 -0.84
C ASN A 91 -11.03 -17.35 -1.72
N GLY A 92 -10.16 -16.76 -2.56
CA GLY A 92 -9.29 -17.48 -3.49
C GLY A 92 -9.77 -17.53 -4.94
N THR A 93 -10.93 -16.95 -5.26
CA THR A 93 -11.42 -16.85 -6.65
C THR A 93 -10.94 -15.57 -7.34
N GLN A 94 -11.11 -14.42 -6.69
CA GLN A 94 -10.84 -13.11 -7.28
C GLN A 94 -10.43 -12.12 -6.19
N ASP A 95 -9.45 -11.31 -6.51
CA ASP A 95 -8.99 -10.19 -5.68
C ASP A 95 -9.16 -8.88 -6.47
N PHE A 96 -9.33 -7.78 -5.75
CA PHE A 96 -9.47 -6.44 -6.31
C PHE A 96 -8.39 -5.51 -5.77
N TYR A 97 -7.95 -4.59 -6.59
CA TYR A 97 -6.91 -3.64 -6.23
C TYR A 97 -6.92 -2.39 -7.11
N ASP A 98 -6.45 -1.31 -6.52
CA ASP A 98 -6.29 -0.02 -7.17
C ASP A 98 -5.18 0.79 -6.49
N ILE A 99 -4.86 1.94 -7.08
CA ILE A 99 -4.11 2.97 -6.36
C ILE A 99 -4.96 4.23 -6.28
N SER A 100 -5.00 4.81 -5.09
CA SER A 100 -5.75 6.02 -4.77
C SER A 100 -4.82 7.16 -4.36
N VAL A 101 -5.11 8.35 -4.89
CA VAL A 101 -4.49 9.62 -4.50
C VAL A 101 -5.56 10.65 -4.10
N ILE A 102 -6.78 10.17 -3.75
CA ILE A 102 -7.87 11.02 -3.25
C ILE A 102 -7.39 11.86 -2.06
N ASP A 103 -6.62 11.24 -1.16
CA ASP A 103 -6.03 11.86 0.02
C ASP A 103 -4.65 12.49 -0.25
N GLY A 104 -4.34 12.78 -1.51
CA GLY A 104 -3.09 13.38 -1.95
C GLY A 104 -1.99 12.37 -2.31
N PHE A 105 -0.81 12.90 -2.64
CA PHE A 105 0.33 12.11 -3.10
C PHE A 105 1.57 12.41 -2.26
N ASN A 106 2.32 11.38 -1.87
CA ASN A 106 3.58 11.55 -1.13
C ASN A 106 4.73 10.71 -1.67
N VAL A 107 4.49 9.44 -2.00
CA VAL A 107 5.52 8.50 -2.50
C VAL A 107 5.02 7.85 -3.79
N PRO A 108 5.84 7.82 -4.87
CA PRO A 108 5.55 7.03 -6.06
C PRO A 108 5.33 5.56 -5.73
N LEU A 109 4.39 4.91 -6.40
CA LEU A 109 3.94 3.57 -6.08
C LEU A 109 3.64 2.78 -7.35
N SER A 110 4.11 1.52 -7.41
CA SER A 110 3.53 0.54 -8.31
C SER A 110 2.79 -0.54 -7.54
N PHE A 111 1.74 -1.08 -8.14
CA PHE A 111 0.96 -2.16 -7.59
C PHE A 111 0.56 -3.15 -8.68
N SER A 112 0.98 -4.41 -8.51
CA SER A 112 0.68 -5.48 -9.44
C SER A 112 0.23 -6.73 -8.71
N CYS A 113 -0.77 -7.39 -9.25
CA CYS A 113 -1.21 -8.73 -8.86
C CYS A 113 -1.01 -9.69 -10.04
N SER A 114 -0.72 -10.98 -9.79
CA SER A 114 -0.50 -11.93 -10.89
C SER A 114 -1.67 -11.94 -11.88
N ASN A 115 -1.35 -11.77 -13.17
CA ASN A 115 -2.28 -11.71 -14.30
C ASN A 115 -3.22 -10.49 -14.34
N GLY A 116 -3.10 -9.55 -13.39
CA GLY A 116 -3.73 -8.23 -13.47
C GLY A 116 -2.80 -7.19 -14.12
N PRO A 117 -3.30 -6.00 -14.47
CA PRO A 117 -2.46 -4.90 -14.93
C PRO A 117 -1.45 -4.44 -13.86
N ASN A 118 -0.24 -4.08 -14.28
CA ASN A 118 0.70 -3.39 -13.40
C ASN A 118 0.36 -1.89 -13.37
N LEU A 119 -0.07 -1.39 -12.22
CA LEU A 119 -0.37 0.03 -12.00
C LEU A 119 0.92 0.73 -11.55
N VAL A 120 1.30 1.86 -12.16
CA VAL A 120 2.60 2.51 -11.88
C VAL A 120 2.45 4.02 -11.84
N TRP A 121 2.48 4.63 -10.66
CA TRP A 121 2.22 6.05 -10.50
C TRP A 121 3.36 6.81 -9.85
N GLN A 122 3.75 7.91 -10.48
CA GLN A 122 4.92 8.70 -10.11
C GLN A 122 4.62 10.17 -9.78
N ALA A 123 3.36 10.62 -9.88
CA ALA A 123 2.98 12.02 -9.67
C ALA A 123 1.53 12.20 -9.16
N ASP A 124 1.19 13.43 -8.73
CA ASP A 124 -0.08 13.82 -8.10
C ASP A 124 -1.34 13.72 -8.99
N LYS A 125 -1.16 13.72 -10.32
CA LYS A 125 -2.24 13.73 -11.32
C LYS A 125 -2.11 12.54 -12.25
N CYS A 126 -2.39 11.38 -11.70
CA CYS A 126 -2.41 10.14 -12.44
C CYS A 126 -3.81 9.94 -13.09
N PRO A 127 -3.91 9.79 -14.42
CA PRO A 127 -5.19 9.52 -15.10
C PRO A 127 -5.84 8.19 -14.68
N ASP A 128 -5.06 7.26 -14.14
CA ASP A 128 -5.44 5.87 -13.85
C ASP A 128 -5.41 5.53 -12.34
N ALA A 129 -5.25 6.54 -11.49
CA ALA A 129 -5.49 6.42 -10.05
C ALA A 129 -6.88 6.98 -9.71
N TYR A 130 -7.47 6.52 -8.60
CA TYR A 130 -8.64 7.19 -8.03
C TYR A 130 -8.28 8.63 -7.67
N LEU A 131 -8.91 9.59 -8.35
CA LEU A 131 -8.81 11.03 -8.07
C LEU A 131 -10.01 11.54 -7.24
N PHE A 132 -11.13 10.82 -7.27
CA PHE A 132 -12.34 11.12 -6.51
C PHE A 132 -13.14 9.82 -6.23
N PRO A 133 -13.98 9.77 -5.17
CA PRO A 133 -14.55 8.51 -4.68
C PRO A 133 -15.47 7.74 -5.63
N THR A 134 -16.01 8.37 -6.68
CA THR A 134 -17.00 7.75 -7.58
C THR A 134 -16.40 7.25 -8.90
N ASP A 135 -15.07 7.25 -9.05
CA ASP A 135 -14.39 6.76 -10.26
C ASP A 135 -14.15 5.24 -10.22
N ASP A 136 -15.22 4.46 -10.25
CA ASP A 136 -15.15 2.99 -10.18
C ASP A 136 -14.43 2.33 -11.38
N THR A 137 -14.02 3.12 -12.38
CA THR A 137 -13.28 2.64 -13.54
C THR A 137 -11.82 2.27 -13.22
N LYS A 138 -11.32 2.66 -12.04
CA LYS A 138 -9.92 2.46 -11.62
C LYS A 138 -9.70 1.20 -10.78
N ASN A 139 -10.77 0.49 -10.44
CA ASN A 139 -10.67 -0.77 -9.75
C ASN A 139 -10.29 -1.89 -10.75
N HIS A 140 -9.23 -2.62 -10.44
CA HIS A 140 -8.75 -3.73 -11.24
C HIS A 140 -8.96 -5.05 -10.50
N ALA A 141 -9.17 -6.12 -11.26
CA ALA A 141 -9.30 -7.46 -10.73
C ALA A 141 -8.13 -8.35 -11.17
N CYS A 142 -7.78 -9.29 -10.31
CA CYS A 142 -6.90 -10.40 -10.64
C CYS A 142 -7.47 -11.71 -10.05
N ASN A 143 -6.89 -12.84 -10.42
CA ASN A 143 -7.27 -14.11 -9.79
C ASN A 143 -6.93 -14.09 -8.28
N GLY A 144 -7.61 -14.89 -7.47
CA GLY A 144 -7.21 -15.07 -6.08
C GLY A 144 -5.96 -15.96 -5.94
N ASN A 145 -5.42 -16.07 -4.72
CA ASN A 145 -4.25 -16.92 -4.41
C ASN A 145 -2.95 -16.51 -5.11
N ASN A 146 -2.76 -15.21 -5.30
CA ASN A 146 -1.65 -14.68 -6.06
C ASN A 146 -0.56 -14.02 -5.21
N ASN A 147 0.62 -13.94 -5.80
CA ASN A 147 1.69 -13.09 -5.32
C ASN A 147 1.42 -11.67 -5.80
N THR A 148 1.45 -10.74 -4.86
CA THR A 148 1.20 -9.34 -5.10
C THR A 148 2.47 -8.55 -4.83
N GLN A 149 2.77 -7.56 -5.64
CA GLN A 149 3.96 -6.71 -5.50
C GLN A 149 3.52 -5.25 -5.37
N VAL A 150 3.97 -4.63 -4.28
CA VAL A 150 3.88 -3.19 -4.05
C VAL A 150 5.31 -2.65 -4.09
N THR A 151 5.60 -1.64 -4.90
CA THR A 151 6.96 -1.06 -4.97
C THR A 151 6.89 0.45 -4.80
N PHE A 152 7.56 0.96 -3.77
CA PHE A 152 7.77 2.40 -3.61
C PHE A 152 8.91 2.85 -4.52
N CYS A 153 8.71 3.96 -5.23
CA CYS A 153 9.64 4.47 -6.25
C CYS A 153 9.96 3.43 -7.34
N PRO A 154 8.94 2.96 -8.08
CA PRO A 154 9.11 1.98 -9.15
C PRO A 154 9.91 2.55 -10.34
#